data_AF-X0Y2W0-F1
#
_entry.id   AF-X0Y2W0-F1
#
_cell.length_a   1.000
_cell.length_b   1.000
_cell.length_c   1.000
_cell.angle_alpha   90.00
_cell.angle_beta   90.00
_cell.angle_gamma   90.00
#
_symmetry.space_group_name_H-M   'P 1'
#
loop_
_entity.id
_entity.type
_entity.pdbx_description
1 polymer ?
#
loop_
_entity_poly.entity_id
_entity_poly.type
_entity_poly.pdbx_seq_one_letter_code
_entity_poly.pdbx_strand_id
1 'polypeptide(L)'
;MTVVIDIDKAVAASSDDAGEFDQTPFSPDFDMDLTLTDFNFDYYKERSGYRWDNVTIPVGVTITNAYIDFAFAGTGDAASDPEHELWFEDNINPLTFTTADMNISDRTVTSTQLTLGDHSILGATPGDWWSEIATPPDISSIIQELVDSYDYSG
;
A
#
# COMPACT_ATOMS: atom_id res chain seq x y z
N MET A 1 2.22 21.37 -25.86
CA MET A 1 3.00 20.11 -25.75
C MET A 1 2.88 19.70 -24.30
N THR A 2 2.17 18.60 -24.03
CA THR A 2 2.08 18.04 -22.68
C THR A 2 3.33 17.20 -22.46
N VAL A 3 4.07 17.47 -21.39
CA VAL A 3 5.17 16.60 -20.95
C VAL A 3 4.53 15.53 -20.07
N VAL A 4 4.80 14.26 -20.40
CA VAL A 4 4.41 13.11 -19.58
C VAL A 4 5.63 12.71 -18.76
N ILE A 5 5.43 12.42 -17.49
CA ILE A 5 6.45 11.93 -16.57
C ILE A 5 5.96 10.57 -16.08
N ASP A 6 6.80 9.56 -16.26
CA ASP A 6 6.55 8.21 -15.78
C ASP A 6 7.47 7.95 -14.58
N ILE A 7 6.89 7.50 -13.47
CA ILE A 7 7.60 7.13 -12.25
C ILE A 7 7.27 5.66 -11.96
N ASP A 8 8.31 4.86 -11.78
CA ASP A 8 8.21 3.46 -11.37
C ASP A 8 9.19 3.24 -10.21
N LYS A 9 8.66 2.73 -9.09
CA LYS A 9 9.40 2.63 -7.83
C LYS A 9 8.90 1.44 -7.01
N ALA A 10 9.85 0.62 -6.57
CA ALA A 10 9.63 -0.43 -5.58
C ALA A 10 9.95 0.08 -4.15
N VAL A 11 9.32 -0.55 -3.15
CA VAL A 11 9.74 -0.46 -1.74
C VAL A 11 11.20 -0.92 -1.65
N ALA A 12 12.06 -0.13 -0.99
CA ALA A 12 13.51 -0.24 -1.15
C ALA A 12 14.28 -0.59 0.13
N ALA A 13 13.86 -0.08 1.29
CA ALA A 13 14.47 -0.40 2.57
C ALA A 13 13.59 -1.34 3.40
N SER A 14 14.20 -2.17 4.24
CA SER A 14 13.45 -3.06 5.15
C SER A 14 12.64 -2.32 6.23
N SER A 15 12.86 -1.02 6.39
CA SER A 15 12.05 -0.16 7.26
C SER A 15 10.98 0.61 6.48
N ASP A 16 10.87 0.36 5.18
CA ASP A 16 9.81 0.92 4.33
C ASP A 16 8.63 -0.03 4.18
N ASP A 17 8.72 -1.23 4.75
CA ASP A 17 7.61 -2.16 4.93
C ASP A 17 7.55 -2.67 6.38
N ALA A 18 6.34 -2.96 6.83
CA ALA A 18 6.12 -3.53 8.16
C ALA A 18 4.75 -4.19 8.26
N GLY A 19 4.64 -5.14 9.18
CA GLY A 19 3.38 -5.72 9.64
C GLY A 19 3.04 -5.20 11.01
N GLU A 20 1.77 -4.92 11.23
CA GLU A 20 1.19 -4.63 12.53
C GLU A 20 0.06 -5.61 12.79
N PHE A 21 0.21 -6.36 13.88
CA PHE A 21 -0.73 -7.38 14.28
C PHE A 21 -1.54 -6.86 15.48
N ASP A 22 -2.88 -6.86 15.36
CA ASP A 22 -3.75 -6.53 16.48
C ASP A 22 -3.51 -7.50 17.65
N GLN A 23 -3.79 -7.02 18.86
CA GLN A 23 -3.76 -7.86 20.05
C GLN A 23 -4.65 -9.09 19.87
N THR A 24 -4.08 -10.27 20.05
CA THR A 24 -4.84 -11.52 20.10
C THR A 24 -4.94 -12.01 21.54
N PRO A 25 -5.89 -12.90 21.86
CA PRO A 25 -5.92 -13.56 23.17
C PRO A 25 -4.63 -14.32 23.55
N PHE A 26 -3.72 -14.53 22.59
CA PHE A 26 -2.46 -15.25 22.75
C PHE A 26 -1.21 -14.35 22.63
N SER A 27 -1.35 -13.12 22.13
CA SER A 27 -0.32 -12.07 22.09
C SER A 27 -0.94 -10.74 22.55
N PRO A 28 -0.71 -10.33 23.80
CA PRO A 28 -1.40 -9.18 24.39
C PRO A 28 -0.84 -7.82 23.94
N ASP A 29 0.30 -7.80 23.24
CA ASP A 29 0.94 -6.59 22.74
C ASP A 29 0.67 -6.44 21.24
N PHE A 30 0.60 -5.20 20.75
CA PHE A 30 0.63 -4.96 19.31
C PHE A 30 2.02 -5.35 18.81
N ASP A 31 2.10 -6.34 17.94
CA ASP A 31 3.38 -6.79 17.43
C ASP A 31 3.68 -6.07 16.12
N MET A 32 4.89 -5.50 16.05
CA MET A 32 5.41 -4.84 14.86
C MET A 32 6.49 -5.72 14.25
N ASP A 33 6.26 -6.19 13.03
CA ASP A 33 7.25 -6.96 12.27
C ASP A 33 7.86 -6.12 11.16
N LEU A 34 9.16 -5.81 11.28
CA LEU A 34 9.95 -5.10 10.26
C LEU A 34 10.73 -6.05 9.33
N THR A 35 10.41 -7.35 9.38
CA THR A 35 11.13 -8.40 8.65
C THR A 35 10.23 -9.19 7.70
N LEU A 36 9.04 -8.67 7.43
CA LEU A 36 8.09 -9.29 6.51
C LEU A 36 8.73 -9.55 5.15
N THR A 37 8.57 -10.77 4.65
CA THR A 37 8.88 -11.14 3.26
C THR A 37 7.63 -11.37 2.44
N ASP A 38 6.52 -11.65 3.11
CA ASP A 38 5.17 -11.71 2.58
C ASP A 38 4.22 -11.17 3.65
N PHE A 39 3.02 -10.78 3.24
CA PHE A 39 1.95 -10.45 4.17
C PHE A 39 0.74 -11.32 3.84
N ASN A 40 0.32 -12.09 4.84
CA ASN A 40 -0.88 -12.88 4.75
C ASN A 40 -2.00 -12.03 5.31
N PHE A 41 -3.12 -11.96 4.59
CA PHE A 41 -4.32 -11.35 5.12
C PHE A 41 -5.25 -12.48 5.53
N ASP A 42 -5.33 -12.76 6.84
CA ASP A 42 -6.19 -13.81 7.37
C ASP A 42 -7.41 -13.27 8.12
N TYR A 43 -7.97 -14.05 9.03
CA TYR A 43 -9.16 -13.69 9.81
C TYR A 43 -8.89 -12.60 10.86
N TYR A 44 -7.63 -12.35 11.22
CA TYR A 44 -7.27 -11.33 12.20
C TYR A 44 -7.18 -9.95 11.55
N LYS A 45 -7.28 -8.91 12.39
CA LYS A 45 -7.03 -7.54 11.97
C LYS A 45 -5.53 -7.33 11.90
N GLU A 46 -4.99 -7.55 10.71
CA GLU A 46 -3.58 -7.37 10.41
C GLU A 46 -3.46 -6.20 9.43
N ARG A 47 -2.45 -5.35 9.62
CA ARG A 47 -2.15 -4.24 8.72
C ARG A 47 -0.75 -4.42 8.19
N SER A 48 -0.58 -4.23 6.89
CA SER A 48 0.72 -4.02 6.29
C SER A 48 0.87 -2.57 5.90
N GLY A 49 2.09 -2.06 6.08
CA GLY A 49 2.48 -0.72 5.72
C GLY A 49 3.53 -0.79 4.65
N TYR A 50 3.42 0.07 3.64
CA TYR A 50 4.38 0.19 2.55
C TYR A 50 4.70 1.66 2.31
N ARG A 51 5.98 1.96 2.13
CA ARG A 51 6.50 3.31 1.90
C ARG A 51 7.36 3.31 0.64
N TRP A 52 7.06 4.21 -0.28
CA TRP A 52 7.89 4.46 -1.46
C TRP A 52 8.73 5.70 -1.24
N ASP A 53 10.02 5.49 -1.04
CA ASP A 53 10.96 6.58 -0.83
C ASP A 53 11.29 7.31 -2.16
N ASN A 54 11.63 8.60 -2.07
CA ASN A 54 12.12 9.39 -3.21
C ASN A 54 11.18 9.40 -4.45
N VAL A 55 9.87 9.39 -4.23
CA VAL A 55 8.88 9.60 -5.30
C VAL A 55 8.71 11.11 -5.49
N THR A 56 9.48 11.70 -6.40
CA THR A 56 9.45 13.13 -6.71
C THR A 56 8.36 13.44 -7.74
N ILE A 57 7.31 14.17 -7.35
CA ILE A 57 6.20 14.57 -8.23
C ILE A 57 6.25 16.10 -8.40
N PRO A 58 6.37 16.62 -9.64
CA PRO A 58 6.46 18.07 -9.83
C PRO A 58 5.19 18.82 -9.42
N VAL A 59 5.37 20.05 -8.96
CA VAL A 59 4.25 20.92 -8.57
C VAL A 59 3.33 21.22 -9.74
N GLY A 60 2.02 21.13 -9.51
CA GLY A 60 0.99 21.55 -10.44
C GLY A 60 0.75 20.59 -11.61
N VAL A 61 1.21 19.34 -11.51
CA VAL A 61 0.87 18.29 -12.47
C VAL A 61 -0.50 17.70 -12.15
N THR A 62 -1.18 17.20 -13.18
CA THR A 62 -2.35 16.36 -13.03
C THR A 62 -1.90 14.91 -13.07
N ILE A 63 -2.27 14.13 -12.05
CA ILE A 63 -2.04 12.69 -12.03
C ILE A 63 -3.02 12.04 -13.01
N THR A 64 -2.49 11.51 -14.12
CA THR A 64 -3.33 10.89 -15.15
C THR A 64 -3.66 9.45 -14.85
N ASN A 65 -2.70 8.71 -14.30
CA ASN A 65 -2.85 7.34 -13.86
C ASN A 65 -1.89 7.12 -12.68
N ALA A 66 -2.29 6.32 -11.71
CA ALA A 66 -1.39 5.83 -10.68
C ALA A 66 -1.86 4.44 -10.23
N TYR A 67 -0.92 3.54 -9.98
CA TYR A 67 -1.20 2.15 -9.64
C TYR A 67 -0.23 1.67 -8.56
N ILE A 68 -0.68 0.74 -7.73
CA ILE A 68 0.19 -0.09 -6.89
C ILE A 68 0.08 -1.51 -7.44
N ASP A 69 1.21 -2.18 -7.59
CA ASP A 69 1.29 -3.55 -8.05
C ASP A 69 1.87 -4.45 -6.94
N PHE A 70 1.25 -5.60 -6.74
CA PHE A 70 1.64 -6.58 -5.73
C PHE A 70 1.96 -7.91 -6.39
N ALA A 71 2.97 -8.59 -5.87
CA ALA A 71 3.24 -9.98 -6.20
C ALA A 71 2.50 -10.90 -5.23
N PHE A 72 1.81 -11.92 -5.75
CA PHE A 72 1.08 -12.87 -4.92
C PHE A 72 2.03 -13.91 -4.32
N ALA A 73 2.03 -14.05 -3.00
CA ALA A 73 2.85 -15.06 -2.31
C ALA A 73 2.13 -16.41 -2.14
N GLY A 74 0.79 -16.38 -2.03
CA GLY A 74 -0.06 -17.56 -1.85
C GLY A 74 -0.89 -17.90 -3.08
N THR A 75 -1.55 -19.05 -3.06
CA THR A 75 -2.48 -19.49 -4.13
C THR A 75 -3.85 -18.81 -4.07
N GLY A 76 -4.03 -17.83 -3.18
CA GLY A 76 -5.33 -17.21 -2.87
C GLY A 76 -6.39 -18.21 -2.37
N ASP A 77 -7.55 -17.69 -1.98
CA ASP A 77 -8.78 -18.49 -2.01
C ASP A 77 -9.26 -18.53 -3.47
N ALA A 78 -9.38 -19.73 -4.05
CA ALA A 78 -9.89 -19.87 -5.42
C ALA A 78 -11.39 -19.52 -5.55
N ALA A 79 -12.08 -19.27 -4.42
CA ALA A 79 -13.51 -19.00 -4.37
C ALA A 79 -13.89 -17.53 -4.15
N SER A 80 -12.98 -16.66 -3.70
CA SER A 80 -13.29 -15.26 -3.41
C SER A 80 -12.08 -14.33 -3.54
N ASP A 81 -12.34 -13.08 -3.92
CA ASP A 81 -11.32 -12.03 -4.00
C ASP A 81 -11.01 -11.45 -2.60
N PRO A 82 -9.81 -10.88 -2.40
CA PRO A 82 -9.45 -10.24 -1.15
C PRO A 82 -10.34 -9.02 -0.85
N GLU A 83 -11.08 -9.07 0.26
CA GLU A 83 -11.86 -7.95 0.80
C GLU A 83 -10.97 -7.06 1.68
N HIS A 84 -9.98 -6.40 1.08
CA HIS A 84 -9.08 -5.48 1.80
C HIS A 84 -9.24 -4.03 1.39
N GLU A 85 -8.76 -3.15 2.25
CA GLU A 85 -8.77 -1.71 2.06
C GLU A 85 -7.33 -1.20 2.05
N LEU A 86 -7.01 -0.37 1.07
CA LEU A 86 -5.76 0.40 1.02
C LEU A 86 -6.03 1.82 1.45
N TRP A 87 -5.30 2.22 2.48
CA TRP A 87 -5.29 3.56 3.05
C TRP A 87 -3.96 4.23 2.73
N PHE A 88 -3.99 5.55 2.53
CA PHE A 88 -2.81 6.32 2.16
C PHE A 88 -2.50 7.31 3.28
N GLU A 89 -1.25 7.37 3.73
CA GLU A 89 -0.85 8.30 4.78
C GLU A 89 -0.97 9.76 4.30
N ASP A 90 -1.70 10.58 5.04
CA ASP A 90 -1.86 12.01 4.79
C ASP A 90 -0.68 12.77 5.43
N ASN A 91 0.49 12.67 4.81
CA ASN A 91 1.72 13.27 5.29
C ASN A 91 2.70 13.54 4.15
N ILE A 92 3.34 14.72 4.16
CA ILE A 92 4.38 15.09 3.19
C ILE A 92 5.68 14.30 3.37
N ASN A 93 6.03 13.96 4.60
CA ASN A 93 7.29 13.30 4.93
C ASN A 93 7.01 12.08 5.82
N PRO A 94 6.39 11.02 5.25
CA PRO A 94 6.12 9.80 5.99
C PRO A 94 7.44 9.19 6.48
N LEU A 95 7.49 8.90 7.77
CA LEU A 95 8.65 8.26 8.40
C LEU A 95 8.68 6.76 8.06
N THR A 96 9.88 6.18 8.09
CA THR A 96 10.06 4.72 8.05
C THR A 96 9.31 4.06 9.22
N PHE A 97 8.91 2.80 9.05
CA PHE A 97 8.30 2.03 10.12
C PHE A 97 9.30 1.74 11.25
N THR A 98 8.78 1.60 12.47
CA THR A 98 9.55 1.27 13.68
C THR A 98 8.84 0.16 14.47
N THR A 99 9.50 -0.37 15.49
CA THR A 99 8.91 -1.39 16.38
C THR A 99 8.02 -0.79 17.47
N ALA A 100 7.60 0.47 17.35
CA ALA A 100 6.66 1.06 18.30
C ALA A 100 5.26 0.52 18.03
N ASP A 101 4.52 0.17 19.08
CA ASP A 101 3.13 -0.27 18.96
C ASP A 101 2.31 0.71 18.12
N MET A 102 1.39 0.16 17.30
CA MET A 102 0.46 0.92 16.46
C MET A 102 1.15 1.84 15.43
N ASN A 103 2.39 1.57 15.04
CA ASN A 103 3.13 2.47 14.13
C ASN A 103 2.52 2.56 12.71
N ILE A 104 1.63 1.64 12.34
CA ILE A 104 0.83 1.70 11.10
C ILE A 104 -0.54 2.28 11.41
N SER A 105 -1.27 1.74 12.38
CA SER A 105 -2.66 2.15 12.65
C SER A 105 -2.84 3.55 13.24
N ASP A 106 -1.83 4.12 13.91
CA ASP A 106 -1.89 5.48 14.43
C ASP A 106 -1.58 6.55 13.36
N ARG A 107 -1.21 6.15 12.14
CA ARG A 107 -0.92 7.11 11.06
C ARG A 107 -2.21 7.78 10.60
N THR A 108 -2.14 9.10 10.39
CA THR A 108 -3.24 9.84 9.78
C THR A 108 -3.32 9.49 8.30
N VAL A 109 -4.52 9.22 7.80
CA VAL A 109 -4.76 8.76 6.42
C VAL A 109 -5.66 9.72 5.66
N THR A 110 -5.62 9.63 4.33
CA THR A 110 -6.47 10.37 3.40
C THR A 110 -7.95 10.08 3.64
N SER A 111 -8.81 10.99 3.18
CA SER A 111 -10.26 10.83 3.32
C SER A 111 -10.83 9.74 2.41
N THR A 112 -10.12 9.44 1.33
CA THR A 112 -10.45 8.41 0.35
C THR A 112 -9.57 7.18 0.57
N GLN A 113 -10.18 6.00 0.54
CA GLN A 113 -9.50 4.70 0.50
C GLN A 113 -9.77 3.98 -0.82
N LEU A 114 -9.02 2.92 -1.09
CA LEU A 114 -9.31 1.98 -2.17
C LEU A 114 -9.76 0.63 -1.57
N THR A 115 -10.93 0.15 -1.97
CA THR A 115 -11.43 -1.18 -1.61
C THR A 115 -11.05 -2.20 -2.69
N LEU A 116 -10.23 -3.20 -2.35
CA LEU A 116 -9.72 -4.20 -3.27
C LEU A 116 -10.77 -5.23 -3.69
N GLY A 117 -11.80 -5.47 -2.88
CA GLY A 117 -12.86 -6.46 -3.17
C GLY A 117 -13.63 -6.20 -4.48
N ASP A 118 -13.58 -4.98 -5.02
CA ASP A 118 -14.17 -4.64 -6.32
C ASP A 118 -13.26 -4.97 -7.52
N HIS A 119 -12.03 -5.44 -7.27
CA HIS A 119 -10.99 -5.67 -8.26
C HIS A 119 -10.50 -7.11 -8.24
N SER A 120 -11.11 -7.94 -9.09
CA SER A 120 -10.87 -9.38 -9.07
C SER A 120 -9.45 -9.78 -9.51
N ILE A 121 -8.88 -10.70 -8.75
CA ILE A 121 -7.58 -11.35 -8.94
C ILE A 121 -7.70 -12.89 -8.93
N LEU A 122 -8.92 -13.42 -9.06
CA LEU A 122 -9.18 -14.86 -9.05
C LEU A 122 -8.32 -15.59 -10.08
N GLY A 123 -7.65 -16.65 -9.63
CA GLY A 123 -6.75 -17.44 -10.46
C GLY A 123 -5.28 -17.01 -10.41
N ALA A 124 -4.94 -16.00 -9.60
CA ALA A 124 -3.56 -15.68 -9.27
C ALA A 124 -2.82 -16.90 -8.71
N THR A 125 -1.57 -17.07 -9.12
CA THR A 125 -0.65 -18.09 -8.60
C THR A 125 0.57 -17.44 -7.96
N PRO A 126 1.28 -18.16 -7.06
CA PRO A 126 2.46 -17.60 -6.41
C PRO A 126 3.50 -17.11 -7.43
N GLY A 127 3.89 -15.84 -7.29
CA GLY A 127 4.85 -15.16 -8.16
C GLY A 127 4.22 -14.31 -9.27
N ASP A 128 2.92 -14.45 -9.53
CA ASP A 128 2.23 -13.56 -10.46
C ASP A 128 2.16 -12.15 -9.87
N TRP A 129 2.34 -11.13 -10.71
CA TRP A 129 2.03 -9.74 -10.37
C TRP A 129 0.57 -9.42 -10.68
N TRP A 130 -0.04 -8.48 -9.95
CA TRP A 130 -1.42 -8.05 -10.22
C TRP A 130 -1.57 -7.63 -11.68
N SER A 131 -0.64 -6.83 -12.20
CA SER A 131 -0.66 -6.35 -13.59
C SER A 131 -0.57 -7.45 -14.66
N GLU A 132 -0.14 -8.66 -14.30
CA GLU A 132 -0.06 -9.81 -15.19
C GLU A 132 -1.40 -10.57 -15.28
N ILE A 133 -2.24 -10.43 -14.25
CA ILE A 133 -3.52 -11.16 -14.11
C ILE A 133 -4.70 -10.25 -14.47
N ALA A 134 -4.66 -9.00 -14.06
CA ALA A 134 -5.75 -8.03 -14.20
C ALA A 134 -5.21 -6.59 -14.34
N THR A 135 -6.11 -5.65 -14.57
CA THR A 135 -5.76 -4.22 -14.50
C THR A 135 -5.72 -3.79 -13.03
N PRO A 136 -4.59 -3.29 -12.51
CA PRO A 136 -4.55 -2.76 -11.16
C PRO A 136 -5.55 -1.60 -10.97
N PRO A 137 -6.11 -1.42 -9.77
CA PRO A 137 -7.01 -0.31 -9.49
C PRO A 137 -6.34 1.04 -9.73
N ASP A 138 -7.03 1.97 -10.39
CA ASP A 138 -6.52 3.34 -10.54
C ASP A 138 -6.68 4.12 -9.24
N ILE A 139 -5.55 4.57 -8.69
CA ILE A 139 -5.47 5.38 -7.47
C ILE A 139 -5.14 6.84 -7.78
N SER A 140 -5.20 7.26 -9.06
CA SER A 140 -4.87 8.62 -9.49
C SER A 140 -5.56 9.71 -8.70
N SER A 141 -6.84 9.53 -8.33
CA SER A 141 -7.60 10.49 -7.53
C SER A 141 -7.07 10.65 -6.10
N ILE A 142 -6.61 9.56 -5.47
CA ILE A 142 -6.05 9.58 -4.12
C ILE A 142 -4.66 10.23 -4.14
N ILE A 143 -3.83 9.89 -5.13
CA ILE A 143 -2.54 10.56 -5.32
C ILE A 143 -2.75 12.04 -5.65
N GLN A 144 -3.79 12.40 -6.40
CA GLN A 144 -4.15 13.79 -6.66
C GLN A 144 -4.51 14.54 -5.37
N GLU A 145 -5.28 13.93 -4.44
CA GLU A 145 -5.59 14.51 -3.12
C GLU A 145 -4.31 14.87 -2.34
N LEU A 146 -3.31 13.99 -2.37
CA LEU A 146 -2.03 14.20 -1.69
C LEU A 146 -1.19 15.32 -2.33
N VAL A 147 -1.03 15.32 -3.66
CA VAL A 147 -0.23 16.36 -4.35
C VAL A 147 -0.92 17.72 -4.37
N ASP A 148 -2.24 17.78 -4.20
CA ASP A 148 -2.97 19.03 -3.98
C ASP A 148 -2.75 19.57 -2.55
N SER A 149 -2.45 18.69 -1.59
CA SER A 149 -2.24 19.01 -0.18
C SER A 149 -0.78 19.32 0.17
N TYR A 150 0.18 18.70 -0.54
CA TYR A 150 1.61 18.81 -0.25
C TYR A 150 2.51 18.94 -1.49
N ASP A 151 3.71 19.48 -1.30
CA ASP A 151 4.73 19.64 -2.35
C ASP A 151 5.74 18.47 -2.32
N TYR A 152 5.60 17.54 -3.28
CA TYR A 152 6.48 16.38 -3.45
C TYR A 152 7.61 16.61 -4.49
N SER A 153 7.92 17.85 -4.85
CA SER A 153 8.89 18.15 -5.93
C SER A 153 10.38 18.12 -5.52
N GLY A 154 10.65 17.70 -4.27
CA GLY A 154 11.99 17.67 -3.65
C GLY A 154 12.99 16.72 -4.29
#